data_AF-A0A5R8WPD5-F1
#
_entry.id   AF-A0A5R8WPD5-F1
#
_cell.length_a   1.000
_cell.length_b   1.000
_cell.length_c   1.000
_cell.angle_alpha   90.00
_cell.angle_beta   90.00
_cell.angle_gamma   90.00
#
_symmetry.space_group_name_H-M   'P 1'
#
loop_
_entity.id
_entity.type
_entity.pdbx_description
1 polymer ?
#
loop_
_entity_poly.entity_id
_entity_poly.type
_entity_poly.pdbx_seq_one_letter_code
_entity_poly.pdbx_strand_id
1 'polypeptide(L)'
;MRKTTMVILGLGGLLAACTSQPDPAAQTAPLAAVRNAPNSASPAAPPPASASPTAVPVATAAELSTEADTAEQYETLYVVIADTSRQYRPLRRQMLRLRAATRQRIDTMGRFYDPKKNLIRLPDNDADEVYAGDYFPRRTSDATLSVEYTNLYTPAHAKSMALVSGIYQEPARADSLLAVVRRTVPTAFRVQARMFMGCLH
;
A
#
# COMPACT_ATOMS: atom_id res chain seq x y z
N MET A 1 -22.27 6.91 -59.89
CA MET A 1 -21.10 6.29 -60.57
C MET A 1 -20.15 7.39 -61.06
N ARG A 2 -19.09 7.69 -60.30
CA ARG A 2 -17.95 8.49 -60.77
C ARG A 2 -16.67 7.93 -60.16
N LYS A 3 -15.63 7.96 -60.99
CA LYS A 3 -14.43 7.11 -60.98
C LYS A 3 -13.38 7.61 -59.98
N THR A 4 -12.75 6.65 -59.32
CA THR A 4 -11.29 6.45 -59.19
C THR A 4 -10.39 7.69 -59.32
N THR A 5 -9.60 8.00 -58.29
CA THR A 5 -8.14 8.15 -58.44
C THR A 5 -7.47 7.81 -57.12
N MET A 6 -6.67 6.75 -57.18
CA MET A 6 -5.82 6.17 -56.16
C MET A 6 -4.43 6.76 -56.38
N VAL A 7 -3.86 7.39 -55.34
CA VAL A 7 -2.46 7.82 -55.35
C VAL A 7 -1.70 6.95 -54.36
N ILE A 8 -0.92 6.03 -54.92
CA ILE A 8 0.18 5.33 -54.25
C ILE A 8 1.46 6.08 -54.59
N LEU A 9 2.09 6.68 -53.59
CA LEU A 9 3.53 6.94 -53.50
C LEU A 9 3.91 6.44 -52.10
N GLY A 10 4.80 5.48 -51.91
CA GLY A 10 6.18 5.41 -52.39
C GLY A 10 7.06 5.56 -51.14
N LEU A 11 7.53 4.45 -50.57
CA LEU A 11 8.87 3.87 -50.76
C LEU A 11 9.93 4.47 -49.80
N GLY A 12 10.58 3.60 -49.02
CA GLY A 12 11.74 3.89 -48.17
C GLY A 12 11.38 3.85 -46.68
N GLY A 13 11.83 2.90 -45.87
CA GLY A 13 13.09 2.18 -45.87
C GLY A 13 13.79 2.49 -44.56
N LEU A 14 13.78 1.54 -43.62
CA LEU A 14 14.93 1.08 -42.82
C LEU A 14 14.41 0.13 -41.73
N LEU A 15 14.64 -1.16 -41.98
CA LEU A 15 14.57 -2.22 -40.99
C LEU A 15 15.79 -2.07 -40.06
N ALA A 16 15.56 -1.72 -38.80
CA ALA A 16 16.55 -1.94 -37.74
C ALA A 16 16.17 -3.23 -37.00
N ALA A 17 16.68 -4.36 -37.51
CA ALA A 17 16.64 -5.64 -36.81
C ALA A 17 17.80 -5.70 -35.81
N CYS A 18 17.51 -5.49 -34.53
CA CYS A 18 18.42 -5.88 -33.45
C CYS A 18 18.02 -7.26 -32.95
N THR A 19 18.60 -8.29 -33.56
CA THR A 19 18.64 -9.65 -33.02
C THR A 19 19.95 -9.82 -32.26
N SER A 20 19.89 -9.90 -30.93
CA SER A 20 20.98 -10.42 -30.11
C SER A 20 20.41 -11.48 -29.18
N GLN A 21 20.86 -12.70 -29.41
CA GLN A 21 20.50 -13.97 -28.78
C GLN A 21 20.78 -14.01 -27.26
N PRO A 22 20.22 -15.02 -26.56
CA PRO A 22 20.39 -15.22 -25.12
C PRO A 22 21.72 -15.93 -24.80
N ASP A 23 22.28 -15.65 -23.63
CA ASP A 23 23.37 -16.44 -23.04
C ASP A 23 22.80 -17.69 -22.33
N PRO A 24 23.24 -18.91 -22.71
CA PRO A 24 23.07 -20.11 -21.93
C PRO A 24 24.42 -20.49 -21.29
N ALA A 25 24.58 -20.23 -20.00
CA ALA A 25 25.62 -20.86 -19.21
C ALA A 25 25.03 -21.31 -17.88
N ALA A 26 24.51 -22.53 -17.90
CA ALA A 26 24.34 -23.36 -16.72
C ALA A 26 25.71 -23.72 -16.15
N GLN A 27 25.88 -23.57 -14.83
CA GLN A 27 26.70 -24.49 -14.04
C GLN A 27 25.96 -24.88 -12.76
N THR A 28 25.51 -26.13 -12.81
CA THR A 28 25.16 -27.10 -11.76
C THR A 28 26.04 -27.03 -10.49
N ALA A 29 25.44 -26.93 -9.30
CA ALA A 29 25.13 -28.02 -8.31
C ALA A 29 26.11 -27.98 -7.10
N PRO A 30 25.84 -28.59 -5.92
CA PRO A 30 24.75 -29.50 -5.56
C PRO A 30 23.97 -29.18 -4.26
N LEU A 31 22.92 -29.99 -4.07
CA LEU A 31 22.09 -30.16 -2.89
C LEU A 31 22.88 -30.39 -1.59
N ALA A 32 22.40 -29.79 -0.50
CA ALA A 32 22.50 -30.37 0.84
C ALA A 32 21.11 -30.36 1.49
N ALA A 33 20.47 -31.52 1.47
CA ALA A 33 19.27 -31.81 2.22
C ALA A 33 19.65 -32.02 3.69
N VAL A 34 19.16 -31.15 4.58
CA VAL A 34 19.14 -31.45 6.03
C VAL A 34 17.70 -31.79 6.39
N ARG A 35 17.46 -33.10 6.50
CA ARG A 35 16.31 -33.66 7.21
C ARG A 35 16.55 -33.44 8.71
N ASN A 36 15.63 -32.81 9.40
CA ASN A 36 15.48 -32.99 10.84
C ASN A 36 14.07 -33.48 11.12
N ALA A 37 14.01 -34.68 11.70
CA ALA A 37 12.83 -35.41 12.12
C ALA A 37 12.19 -34.78 13.38
N PRO A 38 10.92 -35.11 13.69
CA PRO A 38 10.16 -34.49 14.76
C PRO A 38 10.48 -35.13 16.11
N ASN A 39 10.71 -34.32 17.14
CA ASN A 39 10.76 -34.80 18.52
C ASN A 39 9.51 -34.35 19.27
N SER A 40 8.60 -35.30 19.46
CA SER A 40 7.54 -35.25 20.46
C SER A 40 8.14 -35.50 21.84
N ALA A 41 7.90 -34.60 22.79
CA ALA A 41 7.95 -34.93 24.22
C ALA A 41 7.09 -33.95 25.01
N SER A 42 5.95 -34.45 25.49
CA SER A 42 5.17 -33.86 26.58
C SER A 42 5.85 -34.19 27.91
N PRO A 43 5.73 -33.30 28.92
CA PRO A 43 5.52 -33.82 30.27
C PRO A 43 4.44 -33.08 31.08
N ALA A 44 3.55 -33.89 31.63
CA ALA A 44 2.85 -33.84 32.92
C ALA A 44 2.74 -32.52 33.73
N ALA A 45 1.50 -32.19 34.09
CA ALA A 45 1.14 -31.42 35.29
C ALA A 45 1.33 -32.25 36.57
N PRO A 46 1.55 -31.64 37.75
CA PRO A 46 0.46 -31.52 38.76
C PRO A 46 0.63 -30.29 39.71
N PRO A 47 -0.07 -30.16 40.87
CA PRO A 47 -1.50 -29.85 41.07
C PRO A 47 -1.66 -28.63 42.05
N PRO A 48 -2.71 -28.44 42.91
CA PRO A 48 -3.32 -27.12 43.14
C PRO A 48 -3.18 -26.54 44.58
N ALA A 49 -3.78 -25.36 44.78
CA ALA A 49 -4.46 -24.87 46.00
C ALA A 49 -3.79 -23.81 46.91
N SER A 50 -4.62 -22.79 47.20
CA SER A 50 -4.81 -22.01 48.46
C SER A 50 -4.63 -20.49 48.25
N ALA A 51 -5.71 -19.71 48.11
CA ALA A 51 -6.57 -19.14 49.18
C ALA A 51 -5.80 -18.12 50.05
N SER A 52 -5.88 -16.80 49.77
CA SER A 52 -6.82 -15.80 50.36
C SER A 52 -6.30 -15.16 51.67
N PRO A 53 -6.76 -13.97 52.13
CA PRO A 53 -7.11 -12.73 51.41
C PRO A 53 -6.62 -11.44 52.15
N THR A 54 -6.99 -10.28 51.58
CA THR A 54 -7.27 -8.98 52.25
C THR A 54 -6.13 -7.97 52.44
N ALA A 55 -5.99 -7.08 51.45
CA ALA A 55 -5.78 -5.68 51.73
C ALA A 55 -6.71 -4.88 50.81
N VAL A 56 -7.65 -4.17 51.43
CA VAL A 56 -8.59 -3.25 50.80
C VAL A 56 -7.84 -2.12 50.08
N PRO A 57 -8.12 -1.83 48.80
CA PRO A 57 -7.89 -0.52 48.25
C PRO A 57 -9.21 0.25 48.24
N VAL A 58 -9.15 1.35 48.97
CA VAL A 58 -10.10 2.46 48.99
C VAL A 58 -10.59 2.79 47.59
N ALA A 59 -11.91 2.88 47.47
CA ALA A 59 -12.60 3.38 46.29
C ALA A 59 -12.02 4.75 45.88
N THR A 60 -11.30 4.77 44.76
CA THR A 60 -11.03 6.00 44.03
C THR A 60 -12.01 6.01 42.88
N ALA A 61 -13.03 6.86 43.01
CA ALA A 61 -14.03 7.06 41.98
C ALA A 61 -13.36 7.62 40.72
N ALA A 62 -13.40 6.81 39.67
CA ALA A 62 -13.46 7.14 38.25
C ALA A 62 -13.06 8.57 37.82
N GLU A 63 -11.84 8.70 37.30
CA GLU A 63 -11.62 9.48 36.07
C GLU A 63 -11.33 8.49 34.94
N LEU A 64 -12.40 7.95 34.36
CA LEU A 64 -12.35 7.08 33.19
C LEU A 64 -13.21 7.70 32.09
N SER A 65 -12.72 8.75 31.43
CA SER A 65 -13.48 9.41 30.37
C SER A 65 -12.66 9.91 29.16
N THR A 66 -11.35 9.68 29.09
CA THR A 66 -10.55 10.20 27.96
C THR A 66 -10.23 9.16 26.86
N GLU A 67 -10.28 7.86 27.17
CA GLU A 67 -9.93 6.81 26.20
C GLU A 67 -11.09 6.39 25.27
N ALA A 68 -12.34 6.55 25.72
CA ALA A 68 -13.51 6.16 24.94
C ALA A 68 -13.77 7.13 23.77
N ASP A 69 -13.67 8.43 24.01
CA ASP A 69 -13.97 9.49 23.03
C ASP A 69 -12.96 9.52 21.85
N THR A 70 -11.70 9.16 22.12
CA THR A 70 -10.69 9.07 21.05
C THR A 70 -10.79 7.79 20.24
N ALA A 71 -11.32 6.69 20.79
CA ALA A 71 -11.49 5.44 20.05
C ALA A 71 -12.58 5.53 18.96
N GLU A 72 -13.65 6.30 19.21
CA GLU A 72 -14.74 6.54 18.25
C GLU A 72 -14.28 7.24 16.97
N GLN A 73 -13.16 7.96 17.04
CA GLN A 73 -12.60 8.68 15.91
C GLN A 73 -11.60 7.84 15.10
N TYR A 74 -11.45 6.53 15.35
CA TYR A 74 -10.63 5.64 14.53
C TYR A 74 -11.47 4.56 13.87
N GLU A 75 -11.21 4.34 12.58
CA GLU A 75 -11.78 3.21 11.85
C GLU A 75 -10.71 2.19 11.48
N THR A 76 -11.11 0.92 11.42
CA THR A 76 -10.30 -0.13 10.82
C THR A 76 -10.57 -0.15 9.33
N LEU A 77 -9.53 0.10 8.53
CA LEU A 77 -9.59 0.09 7.07
C LEU A 77 -8.62 -0.93 6.49
N TYR A 78 -8.96 -1.44 5.32
CA TYR A 78 -8.19 -2.40 4.56
C TYR A 78 -7.60 -1.73 3.32
N VAL A 79 -6.28 -1.60 3.29
CA VAL A 79 -5.56 -0.84 2.27
C VAL A 79 -4.85 -1.81 1.34
N VAL A 80 -5.12 -1.68 0.04
CA VAL A 80 -4.43 -2.46 -1.01
C VAL A 80 -3.22 -1.67 -1.47
N ILE A 81 -2.03 -2.21 -1.23
CA ILE A 81 -0.74 -1.63 -1.61
C ILE A 81 -0.17 -2.44 -2.77
N ALA A 82 0.04 -1.78 -3.90
CA ALA A 82 0.65 -2.44 -5.05
C ALA A 82 2.16 -2.62 -4.85
N ASP A 83 2.85 -1.59 -4.36
CA ASP A 83 4.28 -1.64 -4.10
C ASP A 83 4.70 -0.53 -3.12
N THR A 84 5.91 -0.62 -2.59
CA THR A 84 6.51 0.39 -1.71
C THR A 84 7.91 0.75 -2.19
N SER A 85 8.32 2.00 -1.99
CA SER A 85 9.66 2.47 -2.35
C SER A 85 10.02 3.75 -1.61
N ARG A 86 11.32 4.04 -1.49
CA ARG A 86 11.82 5.37 -1.11
C ARG A 86 11.95 6.31 -2.31
N GLN A 87 11.65 5.84 -3.52
CA GLN A 87 11.73 6.63 -4.75
C GLN A 87 10.34 6.83 -5.34
N TYR A 88 9.94 8.08 -5.54
CA TYR A 88 8.62 8.42 -6.09
C TYR A 88 8.46 8.00 -7.55
N ARG A 89 9.50 8.19 -8.38
CA ARG A 89 9.41 8.02 -9.84
C ARG A 89 9.09 6.57 -10.27
N PRO A 90 9.71 5.52 -9.70
CA PRO A 90 9.29 4.13 -9.94
C PRO A 90 7.81 3.89 -9.61
N LEU A 91 7.35 4.31 -8.43
CA LEU A 91 5.95 4.16 -8.01
C LEU A 91 5.00 4.89 -8.97
N ARG A 92 5.34 6.11 -9.40
CA ARG A 92 4.54 6.86 -10.37
C ARG A 92 4.42 6.14 -11.71
N ARG A 93 5.49 5.53 -12.23
CA ARG A 93 5.42 4.73 -13.47
C ARG A 93 4.52 3.52 -13.30
N GLN A 94 4.63 2.82 -12.17
CA GLN A 94 3.78 1.66 -11.86
C GLN A 94 2.31 2.04 -11.67
N MET A 95 2.04 3.19 -11.06
CA MET A 95 0.70 3.76 -10.95
C MET A 95 0.06 3.98 -12.32
N LEU A 96 0.82 4.53 -13.28
CA LEU A 96 0.33 4.73 -14.66
C LEU A 96 0.05 3.39 -15.37
N ARG A 97 0.89 2.37 -15.15
CA ARG A 97 0.66 1.01 -15.67
C ARG A 97 -0.60 0.38 -15.07
N LEU A 98 -0.78 0.48 -13.76
CA LEU A 98 -2.00 0.00 -13.10
C LEU A 98 -3.23 0.73 -13.61
N ARG A 99 -3.21 2.06 -13.73
CA ARG A 99 -4.32 2.83 -14.32
C ARG A 99 -4.71 2.29 -15.71
N ALA A 100 -3.72 1.97 -16.55
CA ALA A 100 -3.99 1.42 -17.87
C ALA A 100 -4.64 0.02 -17.79
N ALA A 101 -4.17 -0.84 -16.89
CA ALA A 101 -4.64 -2.21 -16.74
C ALA A 101 -5.99 -2.34 -16.02
N THR A 102 -6.24 -1.53 -15.00
CA THR A 102 -7.42 -1.64 -14.12
C THR A 102 -8.47 -0.57 -14.38
N ARG A 103 -8.14 0.45 -15.18
CA ARG A 103 -8.97 1.63 -15.45
C ARG A 103 -9.31 2.46 -14.21
N GLN A 104 -8.64 2.20 -13.08
CA GLN A 104 -8.80 2.98 -11.87
C GLN A 104 -8.38 4.44 -12.10
N ARG A 105 -9.13 5.37 -11.49
CA ARG A 105 -8.77 6.78 -11.50
C ARG A 105 -7.55 7.01 -10.62
N ILE A 106 -6.75 8.02 -10.97
CA ILE A 106 -5.71 8.55 -10.08
C ILE A 106 -6.33 9.72 -9.35
N ASP A 107 -6.20 9.74 -8.03
CA ASP A 107 -6.60 10.86 -7.19
C ASP A 107 -5.46 11.21 -6.24
N THR A 108 -4.87 12.39 -6.41
CA THR A 108 -3.81 12.87 -5.52
C THR A 108 -4.35 13.87 -4.49
N MET A 109 -5.64 14.19 -4.52
CA MET A 109 -6.29 15.22 -3.71
C MET A 109 -5.51 16.55 -3.73
N GLY A 110 -5.07 16.98 -4.92
CA GLY A 110 -4.28 18.21 -5.09
C GLY A 110 -2.80 18.08 -4.76
N ARG A 111 -2.36 16.98 -4.11
CA ARG A 111 -0.94 16.77 -3.78
C ARG A 111 -0.08 16.54 -5.01
N PHE A 112 1.17 16.97 -4.93
CA PHE A 112 2.23 16.67 -5.90
C PHE A 112 3.52 16.29 -5.18
N TYR A 113 4.44 15.67 -5.93
CA TYR A 113 5.77 15.37 -5.43
C TYR A 113 6.73 16.52 -5.75
N ASP A 114 7.31 17.11 -4.72
CA ASP A 114 8.35 18.14 -4.82
C ASP A 114 9.73 17.44 -4.88
N PRO A 115 10.43 17.46 -6.03
CA PRO A 115 11.72 16.81 -6.16
C PRO A 115 12.85 17.56 -5.44
N LYS A 116 12.69 18.87 -5.15
CA LYS A 116 13.69 19.66 -4.43
C LYS A 116 13.66 19.32 -2.94
N LYS A 117 12.44 19.19 -2.40
CA LYS A 117 12.22 18.84 -0.99
C LYS A 117 12.16 17.33 -0.73
N ASN A 118 12.05 16.51 -1.79
CA ASN A 118 11.90 15.05 -1.72
C ASN A 118 10.70 14.63 -0.85
N LEU A 119 9.54 15.24 -1.08
CA LEU A 119 8.33 15.00 -0.30
C LEU A 119 7.06 15.19 -1.14
N ILE A 120 5.98 14.53 -0.73
CA ILE A 120 4.62 14.70 -1.28
C ILE A 120 3.90 15.76 -0.46
N ARG A 121 3.34 16.77 -1.10
CA ARG A 121 2.68 17.90 -0.44
C ARG A 121 1.60 18.56 -1.28
N LEU A 122 0.77 19.36 -0.63
CA LEU A 122 -0.09 20.36 -1.25
C LEU A 122 0.72 21.58 -1.74
N PRO A 123 0.15 22.41 -2.62
CA PRO A 123 0.70 23.71 -2.97
C PRO A 123 0.92 24.61 -1.75
N ASP A 124 1.90 25.52 -1.85
CA ASP A 124 2.18 26.50 -0.80
C ASP A 124 1.05 27.53 -0.61
N ASN A 125 0.13 27.63 -1.59
CA ASN A 125 -1.01 28.52 -1.61
C ASN A 125 -2.35 27.75 -1.61
N ASP A 126 -2.39 26.58 -0.98
CA ASP A 126 -3.63 25.82 -0.81
C ASP A 126 -4.65 26.64 0.00
N ALA A 127 -5.95 26.41 -0.24
CA ALA A 127 -7.02 27.11 0.46
C ALA A 127 -7.11 26.68 1.94
N ASP A 128 -6.65 25.46 2.24
CA ASP A 128 -6.43 24.99 3.60
C ASP A 128 -5.06 25.47 4.09
N GLU A 129 -5.05 26.62 4.77
CA GLU A 129 -3.82 27.25 5.27
C GLU A 129 -3.04 26.35 6.25
N VAL A 130 -3.71 25.41 6.93
CA VAL A 130 -3.08 24.51 7.90
C VAL A 130 -2.25 23.43 7.23
N TYR A 131 -2.66 23.00 6.02
CA TYR A 131 -1.94 21.99 5.24
C TYR A 131 -1.21 22.55 4.01
N ALA A 132 -1.24 23.87 3.80
CA ALA A 132 -0.52 24.53 2.72
C ALA A 132 0.98 24.22 2.78
N GLY A 133 1.52 23.67 1.69
CA GLY A 133 2.92 23.24 1.61
C GLY A 133 3.26 21.93 2.34
N ASP A 134 2.29 21.32 3.03
CA ASP A 134 2.43 20.10 3.83
C ASP A 134 1.69 18.90 3.24
N TYR A 135 1.82 17.74 3.89
CA TYR A 135 1.16 16.51 3.47
C TYR A 135 -0.22 16.36 4.10
N PHE A 136 -1.26 16.23 3.27
CA PHE A 136 -2.61 15.92 3.70
C PHE A 136 -2.96 14.44 3.46
N PRO A 137 -3.31 13.63 4.48
CA PRO A 137 -3.51 12.18 4.31
C PRO A 137 -4.83 11.85 3.59
N ARG A 138 -4.78 10.85 2.70
CA ARG A 138 -5.99 10.24 2.13
C ARG A 138 -6.58 9.24 3.12
N ARG A 139 -7.84 9.46 3.49
CA ARG A 139 -8.57 8.63 4.48
C ARG A 139 -9.90 8.06 3.96
N THR A 140 -10.40 8.60 2.86
CA THR A 140 -11.67 8.18 2.26
C THR A 140 -11.58 6.76 1.70
N SER A 141 -12.64 5.97 1.90
CA SER A 141 -12.76 4.65 1.29
C SER A 141 -13.15 4.77 -0.19
N ASP A 142 -12.23 4.46 -1.08
CA ASP A 142 -12.44 4.47 -2.53
C ASP A 142 -11.37 3.63 -3.28
N ALA A 143 -11.66 3.36 -4.55
CA ALA A 143 -10.84 2.52 -5.44
C ALA A 143 -9.92 3.34 -6.35
N THR A 144 -9.36 4.45 -5.86
CA THR A 144 -8.45 5.31 -6.64
C THR A 144 -6.98 5.00 -6.34
N LEU A 145 -6.12 5.27 -7.32
CA LEU A 145 -4.69 5.12 -7.24
C LEU A 145 -4.04 6.40 -6.71
N SER A 146 -3.13 6.27 -5.74
CA SER A 146 -2.32 7.39 -5.26
C SER A 146 -0.97 6.91 -4.73
N VAL A 147 0.00 7.82 -4.68
CA VAL A 147 1.27 7.58 -3.97
C VAL A 147 1.19 8.33 -2.66
N GLU A 148 1.35 7.61 -1.55
CA GLU A 148 1.15 8.10 -0.18
C GLU A 148 2.35 7.67 0.69
N TYR A 149 2.44 8.19 1.92
CA TYR A 149 3.46 7.68 2.85
C TYR A 149 3.04 6.35 3.47
N THR A 150 3.95 5.37 3.45
CA THR A 150 3.66 4.00 3.91
C THR A 150 3.33 3.93 5.40
N ASN A 151 3.96 4.81 6.19
CA ASN A 151 3.81 4.86 7.66
C ASN A 151 2.40 5.26 8.12
N LEU A 152 1.53 5.74 7.22
CA LEU A 152 0.12 6.00 7.50
C LEU A 152 -0.70 4.73 7.66
N TYR A 153 -0.25 3.62 7.06
CA TYR A 153 -1.01 2.38 6.98
C TYR A 153 -0.36 1.22 7.72
N THR A 154 0.96 1.21 7.81
CA THR A 154 1.73 0.14 8.46
C THR A 154 3.07 0.70 8.94
N PRO A 155 3.66 0.16 10.03
CA PRO A 155 4.98 0.57 10.48
C PRO A 155 6.01 0.53 9.34
N ALA A 156 6.63 1.67 9.07
CA ALA A 156 7.60 1.83 7.99
C ALA A 156 8.50 3.05 8.26
N HIS A 157 9.59 3.15 7.50
CA HIS A 157 10.44 4.33 7.51
C HIS A 157 9.65 5.58 7.06
N ALA A 158 9.89 6.74 7.69
CA ALA A 158 9.14 7.98 7.44
C ALA A 158 9.14 8.45 5.97
N LYS A 159 10.24 8.21 5.25
CA LYS A 159 10.37 8.50 3.80
C LYS A 159 9.94 7.34 2.88
N SER A 160 9.39 6.26 3.43
CA SER A 160 8.84 5.17 2.63
C SER A 160 7.50 5.61 2.05
N MET A 161 7.34 5.43 0.75
CA MET A 161 6.10 5.70 0.02
C MET A 161 5.46 4.39 -0.44
N ALA A 162 4.14 4.36 -0.48
CA ALA A 162 3.34 3.26 -0.97
C ALA A 162 2.55 3.71 -2.21
N LEU A 163 2.45 2.83 -3.20
CA LEU A 163 1.45 2.93 -4.25
C LEU A 163 0.15 2.30 -3.75
N VAL A 164 -0.73 3.13 -3.22
CA VAL A 164 -2.05 2.73 -2.72
C VAL A 164 -2.98 2.56 -3.92
N SER A 165 -3.61 1.39 -4.01
CA SER A 165 -4.57 1.07 -5.07
C SER A 165 -6.02 1.18 -4.61
N GLY A 166 -6.28 1.17 -3.31
CA GLY A 166 -7.62 1.39 -2.77
C GLY A 166 -7.66 1.26 -1.25
N ILE A 167 -8.67 1.87 -0.65
CA ILE A 167 -8.95 1.86 0.80
C ILE A 167 -10.39 1.40 0.99
N TYR A 168 -10.61 0.38 1.81
CA TYR A 168 -11.93 -0.22 2.01
C TYR A 168 -12.26 -0.40 3.49
N GLN A 169 -13.50 -0.13 3.87
CA GLN A 169 -14.02 -0.57 5.17
C GLN A 169 -14.24 -2.09 5.18
N GLU A 170 -14.66 -2.67 4.05
CA GLU A 170 -14.92 -4.10 3.93
C GLU A 170 -13.69 -4.90 3.44
N PRO A 171 -13.24 -5.93 4.17
CA PRO A 171 -12.07 -6.72 3.78
C PRO A 171 -12.25 -7.44 2.45
N ALA A 172 -13.46 -7.95 2.17
CA ALA A 172 -13.77 -8.68 0.94
C ALA A 172 -13.63 -7.81 -0.32
N ARG A 173 -13.93 -6.51 -0.23
CA ARG A 173 -13.75 -5.56 -1.33
C ARG A 173 -12.26 -5.30 -1.60
N ALA A 174 -11.46 -5.19 -0.54
CA ALA A 174 -10.01 -5.09 -0.66
C ALA A 174 -9.39 -6.36 -1.28
N ASP A 175 -9.86 -7.54 -0.87
CA ASP A 175 -9.39 -8.82 -1.43
C ASP A 175 -9.74 -8.95 -2.92
N SER A 176 -10.95 -8.51 -3.29
CA SER A 176 -11.39 -8.47 -4.69
C SER A 176 -10.49 -7.55 -5.54
N LEU A 177 -10.18 -6.35 -5.06
CA LEU A 177 -9.26 -5.45 -5.76
C LEU A 177 -7.84 -6.04 -5.83
N LEU A 178 -7.36 -6.62 -4.73
CA LEU A 178 -6.02 -7.20 -4.64
C LEU A 178 -5.82 -8.30 -5.69
N ALA A 179 -6.81 -9.17 -5.89
CA ALA A 179 -6.78 -10.20 -6.93
C ALA A 179 -6.64 -9.62 -8.35
N VAL A 180 -7.26 -8.46 -8.62
CA VAL A 180 -7.13 -7.74 -9.90
C VAL A 180 -5.74 -7.12 -10.02
N VAL A 181 -5.28 -6.39 -9.00
CA VAL A 181 -3.97 -5.71 -8.98
C VAL A 181 -2.83 -6.71 -9.15
N ARG A 182 -2.92 -7.89 -8.53
CA ARG A 182 -1.90 -8.95 -8.61
C ARG A 182 -1.65 -9.49 -10.02
N ARG A 183 -2.59 -9.31 -10.95
CA ARG A 183 -2.39 -9.67 -12.37
C ARG A 183 -1.33 -8.80 -13.03
N THR A 184 -1.12 -7.57 -12.54
CA THR A 184 -0.12 -6.63 -13.05
C THR A 184 1.08 -6.51 -12.10
N VAL A 185 0.84 -6.62 -10.80
CA VAL A 185 1.85 -6.46 -9.75
C VAL A 185 1.75 -7.64 -8.77
N PRO A 186 2.44 -8.76 -9.04
CA PRO A 186 2.28 -9.99 -8.24
C PRO A 186 2.64 -9.83 -6.76
N THR A 187 3.52 -8.88 -6.44
CA THR A 187 3.97 -8.56 -5.08
C THR A 187 2.97 -7.70 -4.29
N ALA A 188 1.85 -7.28 -4.89
CA ALA A 188 0.85 -6.49 -4.20
C ALA A 188 0.29 -7.24 -2.97
N PHE A 189 -0.05 -6.47 -1.94
CA PHE A 189 -0.52 -6.98 -0.66
C PHE A 189 -1.59 -6.06 -0.06
N ARG A 190 -2.29 -6.58 0.94
CA ARG A 190 -3.28 -5.83 1.73
C ARG A 190 -2.76 -5.67 3.16
N VAL A 191 -2.99 -4.52 3.76
CA VAL A 191 -2.78 -4.28 5.18
C VAL A 191 -4.08 -3.86 5.85
N GLN A 192 -4.22 -4.18 7.14
CA GLN A 192 -5.24 -3.63 8.00
C GLN A 192 -4.64 -2.44 8.74
N ALA A 193 -5.27 -1.26 8.65
CA ALA A 193 -4.81 -0.02 9.24
C ALA A 193 -5.88 0.55 10.19
N ARG A 194 -5.47 1.00 11.38
CA ARG A 194 -6.31 1.87 12.21
C ARG A 194 -6.05 3.31 11.79
N MET A 195 -7.05 3.95 11.19
CA MET A 195 -6.92 5.31 10.68
C MET A 195 -7.82 6.27 11.46
N PHE A 196 -7.27 7.41 11.85
CA PHE A 196 -8.04 8.48 12.48
C PHE A 196 -8.99 9.09 11.44
N MET A 197 -10.30 9.11 11.73
CA MET A 197 -11.39 9.60 10.88
C MET A 197 -12.01 10.90 11.39
N GLY A 198 -11.53 11.45 12.52
CA GLY A 198 -11.97 12.75 13.04
C GLY A 198 -11.60 13.93 12.12
N CYS A 199 -11.95 15.15 12.54
CA CYS A 199 -11.66 16.37 11.78
C CYS A 199 -10.15 16.61 11.70
N LEU A 200 -9.65 16.83 10.48
CA LEU A 200 -8.34 17.42 10.22
C LEU A 200 -8.60 18.90 9.97
N HIS A 201 -8.04 19.75 10.81
CA HIS A 201 -8.28 21.18 10.89
C HIS A 201 -7.07 21.83 11.56
#